data_AF-A0A2H5EX92-F1
#
_entry.id   AF-A0A2H5EX92-F1
#
_cell.length_a   1.000
_cell.length_b   1.000
_cell.length_c   1.000
_cell.angle_alpha   90.00
_cell.angle_beta   90.00
_cell.angle_gamma   90.00
#
_symmetry.space_group_name_H-M   'P 1'
#
loop_
_entity.id
_entity.type
_entity.pdbx_description
1 polymer ?
#
loop_
_entity_poly.entity_id
_entity_poly.type
_entity_poly.pdbx_seq_one_letter_code
_entity_poly.pdbx_strand_id
1 'polypeptide(L)'
;MISLLQEAANTAAEHSEDVAGHAADAAAHGADAAAHGAEAAAAHGAEAASSGMPQLDFSTFPNQIFWLVVTMLILYWVMSRIALPRIASVLSDRQGAITGDLMAAEEFKQKAKDAEAAYDAALAEARSEAQKIVAANKAEIQKVLDAAIADADAEIAARTVESEKRIGQIRDSAQADAQTVAKDVTAELVRIFGGTADQAQIDGAVDSRLKGVRQ
;
A
#
# COMPACT_ATOMS: atom_id res chain seq x y z
N MET A 1 -6.26 -11.45 16.80
CA MET A 1 -7.26 -10.45 16.36
C MET A 1 -8.71 -10.89 16.55
N ILE A 2 -9.02 -12.20 16.56
CA ILE A 2 -10.39 -12.70 16.81
C ILE A 2 -10.85 -12.51 18.27
N SER A 3 -9.92 -12.50 19.24
CA SER A 3 -10.24 -12.35 20.67
C SER A 3 -10.80 -10.98 21.07
N LEU A 4 -10.36 -9.89 20.43
CA LEU A 4 -10.78 -8.53 20.79
C LEU A 4 -12.21 -8.21 20.34
N LEU A 5 -12.66 -8.83 19.26
CA LEU A 5 -14.04 -8.68 18.78
C LEU A 5 -15.02 -9.50 19.62
N GLN A 6 -14.59 -10.66 20.13
CA GLN A 6 -15.41 -11.48 21.03
C GLN A 6 -15.54 -10.82 22.40
N GLU A 7 -14.47 -10.20 22.90
CA GLU A 7 -14.46 -9.46 24.16
C GLU A 7 -15.36 -8.20 24.07
N ALA A 8 -15.27 -7.45 22.97
CA ALA A 8 -16.17 -6.31 22.71
C ALA A 8 -17.65 -6.71 22.62
N ALA A 9 -17.96 -7.87 22.03
CA ALA A 9 -19.33 -8.37 21.94
C ALA A 9 -19.89 -8.80 23.31
N ASN A 10 -19.05 -9.38 24.18
CA ASN A 10 -19.47 -9.81 25.51
C ASN A 10 -19.65 -8.60 26.46
N THR A 11 -18.77 -7.60 26.39
CA THR A 11 -18.92 -6.35 27.15
C THR A 11 -20.16 -5.56 26.73
N ALA A 12 -20.53 -5.59 25.45
CA ALA A 12 -21.76 -4.98 24.95
C ALA A 12 -23.02 -5.71 25.44
N ALA A 13 -22.96 -7.04 25.58
CA ALA A 13 -24.06 -7.83 26.13
C ALA A 13 -24.26 -7.57 27.62
N GLU A 14 -23.19 -7.57 28.42
CA GLU A 14 -23.26 -7.29 29.87
C GLU A 14 -23.80 -5.88 30.16
N HIS A 15 -23.40 -4.87 29.38
CA HIS A 15 -23.92 -3.51 29.54
C HIS A 15 -25.41 -3.38 29.18
N SER A 16 -25.92 -4.24 28.30
CA SER A 16 -27.34 -4.24 27.93
C SER A 16 -28.25 -4.85 29.02
N GLU A 17 -27.74 -5.82 29.79
CA GLU A 17 -28.46 -6.43 30.90
C GLU A 17 -28.50 -5.50 32.14
N ASP A 18 -27.42 -4.77 32.43
CA ASP A 18 -27.36 -3.78 33.51
C ASP A 18 -28.32 -2.59 33.29
N VAL A 19 -28.44 -2.12 32.05
CA VAL A 19 -29.36 -1.03 31.69
C VAL A 19 -30.82 -1.46 31.78
N ALA A 20 -31.12 -2.73 31.44
CA ALA A 20 -32.45 -3.29 31.61
C ALA A 20 -32.82 -3.49 33.09
N GLY A 21 -31.86 -3.90 33.94
CA GLY A 21 -32.02 -4.00 35.39
C GLY A 21 -32.26 -2.65 36.06
N HIS A 22 -31.50 -1.61 35.69
CA HIS A 22 -31.65 -0.27 36.25
C HIS A 22 -32.95 0.45 35.80
N ALA A 23 -33.42 0.17 34.57
CA ALA A 23 -34.71 0.67 34.09
C ALA A 23 -35.91 0.04 34.82
N ALA A 24 -35.80 -1.24 35.20
CA ALA A 24 -36.81 -1.92 36.01
C ALA A 24 -36.85 -1.40 37.46
N ASP A 25 -35.69 -1.09 38.05
CA ASP A 25 -35.57 -0.53 39.41
C ASP A 25 -36.11 0.91 39.50
N ALA A 26 -35.85 1.74 38.48
CA ALA A 26 -36.42 3.09 38.39
C ALA A 26 -37.95 3.11 38.21
N ALA A 27 -38.51 2.11 37.51
CA ALA A 27 -39.95 1.93 37.36
C ALA A 27 -40.62 1.45 38.66
N ALA A 28 -39.93 0.64 39.47
CA ALA A 28 -40.40 0.21 40.78
C ALA A 28 -40.42 1.37 41.79
N HIS A 29 -39.40 2.25 41.78
CA HIS A 29 -39.34 3.41 42.67
C HIS A 29 -40.31 4.54 42.32
N GLY A 30 -40.72 4.66 41.05
CA GLY A 30 -41.75 5.62 40.62
C GLY A 30 -43.18 5.25 41.05
N ALA A 31 -43.44 3.97 41.31
CA ALA A 31 -44.74 3.48 41.75
C ALA A 31 -44.98 3.66 43.27
N ASP A 32 -43.91 3.64 44.07
CA ASP A 32 -43.99 3.75 45.54
C ASP A 32 -44.26 5.20 46.02
N ALA A 33 -43.79 6.20 45.26
CA ALA A 33 -44.02 7.62 45.58
C ALA A 33 -45.48 8.08 45.40
N ALA A 34 -46.29 7.33 44.66
CA ALA A 34 -47.72 7.63 44.49
C ALA A 34 -48.60 7.08 45.63
N ALA A 35 -48.06 6.25 46.52
CA ALA A 35 -48.84 5.53 47.54
C ALA A 35 -48.91 6.22 48.92
N HIS A 36 -48.17 7.30 49.16
CA HIS A 36 -48.09 7.95 50.49
C HIS A 36 -48.62 9.40 50.56
N GLY A 37 -49.68 9.71 49.79
CA GLY A 37 -50.31 11.04 49.78
C GLY A 37 -51.73 11.11 50.35
N ALA A 38 -52.25 10.04 50.98
CA ALA A 38 -53.67 9.93 51.33
C ALA A 38 -53.94 9.66 52.82
N GLU A 39 -53.08 10.13 53.73
CA GLU A 39 -53.29 9.98 55.17
C GLU A 39 -53.02 11.28 55.94
N ALA A 40 -53.85 12.28 55.69
CA ALA A 40 -54.01 13.44 56.58
C ALA A 40 -55.40 14.07 56.37
N ALA A 41 -56.46 13.29 56.55
CA ALA A 41 -57.82 13.79 56.68
C ALA A 41 -58.32 13.51 58.10
N ALA A 42 -57.76 14.22 59.08
CA ALA A 42 -58.32 14.27 60.42
C ALA A 42 -58.39 15.72 60.92
N ALA A 43 -59.63 16.09 61.26
CA ALA A 43 -60.06 17.23 62.07
C ALA A 43 -59.98 18.63 61.44
N HIS A 44 -61.14 19.14 60.98
CA HIS A 44 -61.83 20.25 61.65
C HIS A 44 -63.21 20.55 61.02
N GLY A 45 -64.22 20.74 61.86
CA GLY A 45 -65.39 21.56 61.56
C GLY A 45 -66.73 20.83 61.40
N ALA A 46 -67.38 20.52 62.53
CA ALA A 46 -68.81 20.28 62.55
C ALA A 46 -69.55 21.64 62.60
N GLU A 47 -70.41 21.93 61.62
CA GLU A 47 -71.73 22.55 61.86
C GLU A 47 -72.63 22.59 60.60
N ALA A 48 -73.91 22.31 60.85
CA ALA A 48 -75.14 22.69 60.12
C ALA A 48 -75.43 22.10 58.72
N ALA A 49 -76.66 21.59 58.62
CA ALA A 49 -77.22 20.78 57.54
C ALA A 49 -77.62 21.57 56.28
N SER A 50 -77.47 20.95 55.10
CA SER A 50 -78.48 20.98 54.04
C SER A 50 -78.32 19.79 53.08
N SER A 51 -79.45 19.35 52.53
CA SER A 51 -79.59 18.16 51.70
C SER A 51 -78.90 18.30 50.35
N GLY A 52 -77.82 17.56 50.16
CA GLY A 52 -77.13 17.38 48.90
C GLY A 52 -76.10 16.28 49.10
N MET A 53 -75.84 15.46 48.08
CA MET A 53 -74.82 14.43 48.14
C MET A 53 -73.51 15.07 48.68
N PRO A 54 -72.88 14.54 49.75
CA PRO A 54 -71.76 15.21 50.44
C PRO A 54 -70.59 15.62 49.53
N GLN A 55 -70.48 15.03 48.33
CA GLN A 55 -69.52 15.38 47.28
C GLN A 55 -69.76 16.72 46.57
N LEU A 56 -70.97 17.29 46.61
CA LEU A 56 -71.36 18.47 45.84
C LEU A 56 -71.62 19.72 46.71
N ASP A 57 -70.95 19.80 47.85
CA ASP A 57 -70.99 21.00 48.70
C ASP A 57 -70.06 22.09 48.15
N PHE A 58 -70.65 23.03 47.40
CA PHE A 58 -69.97 24.17 46.78
C PHE A 58 -69.31 25.13 47.77
N SER A 59 -69.61 25.05 49.08
CA SER A 59 -68.95 25.88 50.09
C SER A 59 -67.45 25.60 50.23
N THR A 60 -67.01 24.38 49.88
CA THR A 60 -65.60 23.94 49.97
C THR A 60 -64.80 24.18 48.67
N PHE A 61 -65.49 24.42 47.55
CA PHE A 61 -64.88 24.54 46.22
C PHE A 61 -63.88 25.70 46.10
N PRO A 62 -64.13 26.91 46.65
CA PRO A 62 -63.18 28.02 46.56
C PRO A 62 -61.81 27.70 47.18
N ASN A 63 -61.79 26.99 48.31
CA ASN A 63 -60.55 26.59 48.98
C ASN A 63 -59.79 25.51 48.18
N GLN A 64 -60.51 24.52 47.64
CA GLN A 64 -59.91 23.50 46.76
C GLN A 64 -59.35 24.11 45.47
N ILE A 65 -60.11 25.01 44.82
CA ILE A 65 -59.68 25.72 43.62
C ILE A 65 -58.46 26.60 43.91
N PHE A 66 -58.43 27.30 45.05
CA PHE A 66 -57.27 28.10 45.45
C PHE A 66 -56.00 27.24 45.57
N TRP A 67 -56.05 26.13 46.31
CA TRP A 67 -54.89 25.23 46.42
C TRP A 67 -54.54 24.52 45.12
N LEU A 68 -55.52 24.20 44.28
CA LEU A 68 -55.29 23.64 42.95
C LEU A 68 -54.52 24.63 42.07
N VAL A 69 -54.90 25.91 42.07
CA VAL A 69 -54.18 26.95 41.33
C VAL A 69 -52.79 27.17 41.91
N VAL A 70 -52.63 27.22 43.24
CA VAL A 70 -51.33 27.40 43.90
C VAL A 70 -50.39 26.24 43.57
N THR A 71 -50.84 24.99 43.72
CA THR A 71 -50.02 23.80 43.41
C THR A 71 -49.73 23.68 41.91
N MET A 72 -50.68 24.02 41.04
CA MET A 72 -50.47 24.08 39.59
C MET A 72 -49.39 25.10 39.22
N LEU A 73 -49.43 26.30 39.81
CA LEU A 73 -48.42 27.33 39.57
C LEU A 73 -47.04 26.94 40.09
N ILE A 74 -46.97 26.33 41.28
CA ILE A 74 -45.71 25.82 41.83
C ILE A 74 -45.15 24.72 40.92
N LEU A 75 -45.96 23.76 40.52
CA LEU A 75 -45.53 22.66 39.64
C LEU A 75 -45.11 23.19 38.27
N TYR A 76 -45.87 24.13 37.69
CA TYR A 76 -45.51 24.82 36.45
C TYR A 76 -44.16 25.53 36.58
N TRP A 77 -43.94 26.26 37.68
CA TRP A 77 -42.68 26.96 37.93
C TRP A 77 -41.50 25.99 38.06
N VAL A 78 -41.67 24.88 38.79
CA VAL A 78 -40.66 23.81 38.91
C VAL A 78 -40.37 23.16 37.56
N MET A 79 -41.41 22.81 36.81
CA MET A 79 -41.27 22.18 35.49
C MET A 79 -40.55 23.11 34.51
N SER A 80 -40.97 24.37 34.47
CA SER A 80 -40.39 25.42 33.62
C SER A 80 -38.93 25.69 33.96
N ARG A 81 -38.59 25.76 35.25
CA ARG A 81 -37.27 26.23 35.68
C ARG A 81 -36.26 25.12 35.94
N ILE A 82 -36.69 23.88 36.18
CA ILE A 82 -35.81 22.75 36.51
C ILE A 82 -35.89 21.63 35.47
N ALA A 83 -37.08 21.12 35.15
CA ALA A 83 -37.20 19.93 34.29
C ALA A 83 -36.90 20.22 32.82
N LEU A 84 -37.50 21.26 32.25
CA LEU A 84 -37.24 21.66 30.85
C LEU A 84 -35.77 21.99 30.57
N PRO A 85 -35.06 22.80 31.40
CA PRO A 85 -33.64 23.09 31.12
C PRO A 85 -32.74 21.85 31.25
N ARG A 86 -33.07 20.89 32.12
CA ARG A 86 -32.32 19.63 32.23
C ARG A 86 -32.43 18.81 30.93
N ILE A 87 -33.64 18.66 30.40
CA ILE A 87 -33.86 17.94 29.13
C ILE A 87 -33.19 18.66 27.95
N ALA A 88 -33.29 19.99 27.91
CA ALA A 88 -32.64 20.81 26.89
C ALA A 88 -31.10 20.65 26.92
N SER A 89 -30.48 20.57 28.10
CA SER A 89 -29.03 20.34 28.21
C SER A 89 -28.59 19.01 27.61
N VAL A 90 -29.28 17.90 27.95
CA VAL A 90 -28.96 16.57 27.41
C VAL A 90 -29.13 16.52 25.89
N LEU A 91 -30.19 17.17 25.38
CA LEU A 91 -30.43 17.23 23.94
C LEU A 91 -29.37 18.07 23.21
N SER A 92 -28.90 19.16 23.83
CA SER A 92 -27.79 19.96 23.31
C SER A 92 -26.48 19.18 23.32
N ASP A 93 -26.18 18.45 24.39
CA ASP A 93 -24.95 17.65 24.51
C ASP A 93 -24.92 16.55 23.45
N ARG A 94 -26.04 15.85 23.22
CA ARG A 94 -26.16 14.84 22.16
C ARG A 94 -26.00 15.44 20.76
N GLN A 95 -26.63 16.58 20.49
CA GLN A 95 -26.45 17.28 19.21
C GLN A 95 -25.00 17.73 19.00
N GLY A 96 -24.35 18.22 20.07
CA GLY A 96 -22.94 18.60 20.05
C GLY A 96 -22.03 17.41 19.75
N ALA A 97 -22.24 16.28 20.42
CA ALA A 97 -21.50 15.05 20.18
C ALA A 97 -21.68 14.54 18.74
N ILE A 98 -22.93 14.45 18.25
CA ILE A 98 -23.23 14.01 16.87
C ILE A 98 -22.57 14.93 15.85
N THR A 99 -22.64 16.25 16.06
CA THR A 99 -22.02 17.21 15.15
C THR A 99 -20.50 17.09 15.17
N GLY A 100 -19.91 16.92 16.35
CA GLY A 100 -18.48 16.67 16.52
C GLY A 100 -18.02 15.40 15.81
N ASP A 101 -18.76 14.30 16.00
CA ASP A 101 -18.48 13.01 15.36
C ASP A 101 -18.62 13.10 13.84
N LEU A 102 -19.63 13.81 13.33
CA LEU A 102 -19.83 14.02 11.89
C LEU A 102 -18.69 14.86 11.29
N MET A 103 -18.26 15.92 11.98
CA MET A 103 -17.12 16.74 11.55
C MET A 103 -15.83 15.92 11.54
N ALA A 104 -15.57 15.14 12.59
CA ALA A 104 -14.40 14.26 12.65
C ALA A 104 -14.44 13.21 11.54
N ALA A 105 -15.60 12.60 11.27
CA ALA A 105 -15.76 11.63 10.19
C ALA A 105 -15.48 12.24 8.81
N GLU A 106 -15.99 13.44 8.53
CA GLU A 106 -15.70 14.11 7.25
C GLU A 106 -14.23 14.54 7.15
N GLU A 107 -13.62 14.97 8.25
CA GLU A 107 -12.18 15.26 8.30
C GLU A 107 -11.34 14.01 8.01
N PHE A 108 -11.65 12.88 8.63
CA PHE A 108 -10.95 11.61 8.37
C PHE A 108 -11.16 11.12 6.95
N LYS A 109 -12.37 11.28 6.40
CA LYS A 109 -12.67 10.96 5.01
C LYS A 109 -11.90 11.85 4.03
N GLN A 110 -11.78 13.15 4.33
CA GLN A 110 -10.98 14.05 3.51
C GLN A 110 -9.49 13.68 3.58
N LYS A 111 -8.95 13.45 4.78
CA LYS A 111 -7.57 12.96 4.97
C LYS A 111 -7.31 11.64 4.24
N ALA A 112 -8.27 10.71 4.25
CA ALA A 112 -8.15 9.45 3.53
C ALA A 112 -8.09 9.66 2.02
N LYS A 113 -8.94 10.53 1.46
CA LYS A 113 -8.91 10.89 0.03
C LYS A 113 -7.61 11.59 -0.37
N ASP A 114 -7.13 12.51 0.46
CA ASP A 114 -5.88 13.24 0.21
C ASP A 114 -4.68 12.27 0.26
N ALA A 115 -4.69 11.32 1.20
CA ALA A 115 -3.68 10.26 1.29
C ALA A 115 -3.74 9.29 0.10
N GLU A 116 -4.94 8.91 -0.34
CA GLU A 116 -5.15 8.07 -1.53
C GLU A 116 -4.60 8.77 -2.80
N ALA A 117 -4.95 10.05 -2.99
CA ALA A 117 -4.44 10.84 -4.11
C ALA A 117 -2.91 10.99 -4.07
N ALA A 118 -2.33 11.22 -2.89
CA ALA A 118 -0.88 11.28 -2.72
C ALA A 118 -0.20 9.94 -3.00
N TYR A 119 -0.80 8.83 -2.56
CA TYR A 119 -0.31 7.48 -2.82
C TYR A 119 -0.34 7.15 -4.32
N ASP A 120 -1.44 7.45 -5.00
CA ASP A 120 -1.58 7.21 -6.43
C ASP A 120 -0.61 8.07 -7.25
N ALA A 121 -0.42 9.34 -6.86
CA ALA A 121 0.58 10.22 -7.47
C ALA A 121 2.01 9.68 -7.27
N ALA A 122 2.35 9.23 -6.06
CA ALA A 122 3.65 8.63 -5.76
C ALA A 122 3.87 7.34 -6.56
N LEU A 123 2.84 6.51 -6.72
CA LEU A 123 2.90 5.29 -7.52
C LEU A 123 3.08 5.58 -9.01
N ALA A 124 2.40 6.59 -9.54
CA ALA A 124 2.56 7.04 -10.92
C ALA A 124 3.97 7.58 -11.17
N GLU A 125 4.49 8.42 -10.27
CA GLU A 125 5.85 8.95 -10.39
C GLU A 125 6.90 7.83 -10.29
N ALA A 126 6.77 6.92 -9.32
CA ALA A 126 7.69 5.79 -9.18
C ALA A 126 7.70 4.89 -10.43
N ARG A 127 6.54 4.66 -11.07
CA ARG A 127 6.46 3.92 -12.34
C ARG A 127 7.13 4.68 -13.49
N SER A 128 6.92 5.99 -13.57
CA SER A 128 7.56 6.87 -14.56
C SER A 128 9.08 6.85 -14.40
N GLU A 129 9.56 7.01 -13.16
CA GLU A 129 10.99 7.02 -12.84
C GLU A 129 11.64 5.65 -13.11
N ALA A 130 10.97 4.55 -12.76
CA ALA A 130 11.44 3.21 -13.10
C ALA A 130 11.57 3.03 -14.63
N GLN A 131 10.60 3.52 -15.41
CA GLN A 131 10.68 3.47 -16.87
C GLN A 131 11.84 4.32 -17.42
N LYS A 132 12.05 5.53 -16.87
CA LYS A 132 13.20 6.39 -17.23
C LYS A 132 14.53 5.69 -16.94
N ILE A 133 14.68 5.09 -15.76
CA ILE A 133 15.89 4.35 -15.36
C ILE A 133 16.13 3.17 -16.31
N VAL A 134 15.09 2.38 -16.61
CA VAL A 134 15.20 1.25 -17.55
C VAL A 134 15.62 1.73 -18.94
N ALA A 135 15.04 2.82 -19.44
CA ALA A 135 15.40 3.39 -20.73
C ALA A 135 16.84 3.91 -20.76
N ALA A 136 17.26 4.64 -19.72
CA ALA A 136 18.61 5.15 -19.57
C ALA A 136 19.65 4.02 -19.52
N ASN A 137 19.42 3.01 -18.67
CA ASN A 137 20.30 1.84 -18.55
C ASN A 137 20.39 1.06 -19.86
N LYS A 138 19.27 0.87 -20.58
CA LYS A 138 19.30 0.22 -21.90
C LYS A 138 20.14 1.01 -22.90
N ALA A 139 20.01 2.34 -22.92
CA ALA A 139 20.81 3.19 -23.80
C ALA A 139 22.30 3.16 -23.44
N GLU A 140 22.63 3.13 -22.16
CA GLU A 140 24.03 3.00 -21.69
C GLU A 140 24.62 1.63 -22.02
N ILE A 141 23.90 0.54 -21.74
CA ILE A 141 24.30 -0.82 -22.08
C ILE A 141 24.53 -0.94 -23.59
N GLN A 142 23.65 -0.38 -24.42
CA GLN A 142 23.81 -0.42 -25.87
C GLN A 142 25.09 0.29 -26.31
N LYS A 143 25.40 1.47 -25.75
CA LYS A 143 26.66 2.19 -26.05
C LYS A 143 27.89 1.39 -25.65
N VAL A 144 27.88 0.77 -24.46
CA VAL A 144 28.99 -0.06 -23.99
C VAL A 144 29.14 -1.30 -24.87
N LEU A 145 28.04 -1.92 -25.27
CA LEU A 145 28.04 -3.06 -26.17
C LEU A 145 28.59 -2.70 -27.55
N ASP A 146 28.14 -1.59 -28.14
CA ASP A 146 28.61 -1.12 -29.44
C ASP A 146 30.11 -0.80 -29.42
N ALA A 147 30.60 -0.17 -28.34
CA ALA A 147 32.03 0.08 -28.14
C ALA A 147 32.83 -1.22 -27.99
N ALA A 148 32.35 -2.17 -27.19
CA ALA A 148 33.02 -3.46 -27.00
C ALA A 148 33.05 -4.29 -28.30
N ILE A 149 31.99 -4.24 -29.11
CA ILE A 149 31.95 -4.88 -30.43
C ILE A 149 32.97 -4.23 -31.36
N ALA A 150 33.02 -2.89 -31.42
CA ALA A 150 33.98 -2.18 -32.26
C ALA A 150 35.44 -2.48 -31.89
N ASP A 151 35.74 -2.53 -30.58
CA ASP A 151 37.08 -2.89 -30.08
C ASP A 151 37.43 -4.35 -30.41
N ALA A 152 36.47 -5.28 -30.23
CA ALA A 152 36.67 -6.68 -30.56
C ALA A 152 36.89 -6.89 -32.07
N ASP A 153 36.12 -6.21 -32.92
CA ASP A 153 36.29 -6.26 -34.37
C ASP A 153 37.66 -5.71 -34.81
N ALA A 154 38.13 -4.64 -34.17
CA ALA A 154 39.45 -4.08 -34.42
C ALA A 154 40.57 -5.07 -34.00
N GLU A 155 40.44 -5.73 -32.85
CA GLU A 155 41.39 -6.74 -32.39
C GLU A 155 41.41 -7.97 -33.33
N ILE A 156 40.23 -8.45 -33.74
CA ILE A 156 40.10 -9.57 -34.68
C ILE A 156 40.75 -9.21 -36.02
N ALA A 157 40.51 -8.00 -36.54
CA ALA A 157 41.13 -7.54 -37.78
C ALA A 157 42.66 -7.49 -37.65
N ALA A 158 43.20 -6.96 -36.56
CA ALA A 158 44.64 -6.91 -36.30
C ALA A 158 45.26 -8.31 -36.22
N ARG A 159 44.63 -9.23 -35.48
CA ARG A 159 45.07 -10.63 -35.38
C ARG A 159 44.99 -11.37 -36.71
N THR A 160 44.00 -11.04 -37.55
CA THR A 160 43.86 -11.63 -38.89
C THR A 160 45.04 -11.22 -39.76
N VAL A 161 45.37 -9.93 -39.81
CA VAL A 161 46.53 -9.42 -40.57
C VAL A 161 47.85 -10.01 -40.06
N GLU A 162 48.02 -10.13 -38.74
CA GLU A 162 49.21 -10.79 -38.16
C GLU A 162 49.30 -12.27 -38.56
N SER A 163 48.18 -12.98 -38.52
CA SER A 163 48.11 -14.40 -38.89
C SER A 163 48.38 -14.60 -40.38
N GLU A 164 47.82 -13.75 -41.24
CA GLU A 164 48.10 -13.76 -42.69
C GLU A 164 49.59 -13.53 -42.97
N LYS A 165 50.22 -12.59 -42.27
CA LYS A 165 51.66 -12.35 -42.39
C LYS A 165 52.48 -13.56 -41.95
N ARG A 166 52.13 -14.20 -40.83
CA ARG A 166 52.81 -15.43 -40.36
C ARG A 166 52.64 -16.58 -41.34
N ILE A 167 51.44 -16.77 -41.88
CA ILE A 167 51.15 -17.79 -42.90
C ILE A 167 51.99 -17.53 -44.15
N GLY A 168 52.09 -16.27 -44.60
CA GLY A 168 52.96 -15.89 -45.71
C GLY A 168 54.42 -16.25 -45.46
N GLN A 169 54.96 -15.92 -44.29
CA GLN A 169 56.33 -16.25 -43.92
C GLN A 169 56.58 -17.77 -43.87
N ILE A 170 55.64 -18.54 -43.30
CA ILE A 170 55.73 -20.01 -43.26
C ILE A 170 55.68 -20.59 -44.67
N ARG A 171 54.86 -20.03 -45.56
CA ARG A 171 54.78 -20.46 -46.96
C ARG A 171 56.10 -20.20 -47.69
N ASP A 172 56.68 -19.01 -47.51
CA ASP A 172 57.95 -18.64 -48.11
C ASP A 172 59.10 -19.52 -47.60
N SER A 173 59.17 -19.77 -46.29
CA SER A 173 60.19 -20.64 -45.69
C SER A 173 60.02 -22.09 -46.14
N ALA A 174 58.80 -22.63 -46.10
CA ALA A 174 58.53 -24.00 -46.57
C ALA A 174 58.89 -24.17 -48.05
N GLN A 175 58.69 -23.14 -48.87
CA GLN A 175 59.08 -23.17 -50.28
C GLN A 175 60.60 -23.13 -50.48
N ALA A 176 61.33 -22.38 -49.65
CA ALA A 176 62.80 -22.37 -49.66
C ALA A 176 63.39 -23.69 -49.16
N ASP A 177 62.82 -24.26 -48.09
CA ASP A 177 63.22 -25.56 -47.55
C ASP A 177 62.96 -26.67 -48.58
N ALA A 178 61.79 -26.66 -49.23
CA ALA A 178 61.47 -27.62 -50.30
C ALA A 178 62.43 -27.51 -51.50
N GLN A 179 62.86 -26.29 -51.88
CA GLN A 179 63.89 -26.09 -52.91
C GLN A 179 65.23 -26.70 -52.51
N THR A 180 65.64 -26.48 -51.26
CA THR A 180 66.90 -26.99 -50.72
C THR A 180 66.89 -28.52 -50.69
N VAL A 181 65.84 -29.13 -50.13
CA VAL A 181 65.68 -30.59 -50.08
C VAL A 181 65.62 -31.19 -51.49
N ALA A 182 64.91 -30.55 -52.44
CA ALA A 182 64.87 -31.04 -53.82
C ALA A 182 66.26 -31.03 -54.49
N LYS A 183 67.06 -29.98 -54.26
CA LYS A 183 68.45 -29.89 -54.76
C LYS A 183 69.34 -30.96 -54.14
N ASP A 184 69.26 -31.13 -52.82
CA ASP A 184 70.05 -32.13 -52.08
C ASP A 184 69.71 -33.56 -52.52
N VAL A 185 68.42 -33.90 -52.61
CA VAL A 185 67.96 -35.21 -53.08
C VAL A 185 68.40 -35.46 -54.52
N THR A 186 68.30 -34.46 -55.40
CA THR A 186 68.74 -34.59 -56.80
C THR A 186 70.25 -34.81 -56.91
N ALA A 187 71.05 -34.08 -56.13
CA ALA A 187 72.49 -34.24 -56.09
C ALA A 187 72.90 -35.63 -55.59
N GLU A 188 72.24 -36.13 -54.55
CA GLU A 188 72.47 -37.48 -54.03
C GLU A 188 72.09 -38.56 -55.05
N LEU A 189 70.97 -38.37 -55.75
CA LEU A 189 70.53 -39.29 -56.81
C LEU A 189 71.56 -39.36 -57.96
N VAL A 190 72.09 -38.22 -58.41
CA VAL A 190 73.12 -38.16 -59.47
C VAL A 190 74.40 -38.89 -59.05
N ARG A 191 74.82 -38.77 -57.78
CA ARG A 191 75.97 -39.51 -57.24
C ARG A 191 75.74 -41.02 -57.24
N ILE A 192 74.55 -41.47 -56.81
CA ILE A 192 74.19 -42.90 -56.77
C ILE A 192 74.20 -43.53 -58.17
N PHE A 193 73.74 -42.81 -59.19
CA PHE A 193 73.73 -43.28 -60.58
C PHE A 193 75.08 -43.13 -61.31
N GLY A 194 76.15 -42.72 -60.61
CA GLY A 194 77.51 -42.69 -61.16
C GLY A 194 77.85 -41.44 -61.99
N GLY A 195 77.04 -40.39 -61.92
CA GLY A 195 77.32 -39.09 -62.55
C GLY A 195 78.18 -38.17 -61.68
N THR A 196 78.87 -37.20 -62.30
CA THR A 196 79.51 -36.10 -61.56
C THR A 196 78.47 -35.04 -61.23
N ALA A 197 78.23 -34.82 -59.94
CA ALA A 197 77.29 -33.80 -59.47
C ALA A 197 77.84 -32.39 -59.73
N ASP A 198 77.50 -31.81 -60.88
CA ASP A 198 77.70 -30.38 -61.14
C ASP A 198 76.55 -29.60 -60.47
N GLN A 199 76.89 -28.95 -59.35
CA GLN A 199 75.95 -28.19 -58.53
C GLN A 199 75.21 -27.12 -59.34
N ALA A 200 75.89 -26.47 -60.30
CA ALA A 200 75.32 -25.40 -61.10
C ALA A 200 74.25 -25.90 -62.09
N GLN A 201 74.45 -27.10 -62.65
CA GLN A 201 73.47 -27.73 -63.55
C GLN A 201 72.26 -28.26 -62.79
N ILE A 202 72.46 -28.81 -61.60
CA ILE A 202 71.38 -29.30 -60.74
C ILE A 202 70.50 -28.14 -60.27
N ASP A 203 71.11 -27.05 -59.79
CA ASP A 203 70.39 -25.86 -59.34
C ASP A 203 69.55 -25.26 -60.48
N GLY A 204 70.14 -25.11 -61.68
CA GLY A 204 69.43 -24.61 -62.84
C GLY A 204 68.27 -25.50 -63.29
N ALA A 205 68.45 -26.82 -63.26
CA ALA A 205 67.42 -27.79 -63.64
C ALA A 205 66.24 -27.78 -62.65
N VAL A 206 66.53 -27.85 -61.34
CA VAL A 206 65.52 -27.83 -60.27
C VAL A 206 64.76 -26.50 -60.25
N ASP A 207 65.47 -25.37 -60.37
CA ASP A 207 64.84 -24.05 -60.41
C ASP A 207 63.92 -23.90 -61.64
N SER A 208 64.27 -24.46 -62.80
CA SER A 208 63.41 -24.42 -63.99
C SER A 208 62.11 -25.23 -63.78
N ARG A 209 62.21 -26.39 -63.12
CA ARG A 209 61.04 -27.25 -62.83
C ARG A 209 60.14 -26.64 -61.77
N LEU A 210 60.70 -26.03 -60.73
CA LEU A 210 59.95 -25.35 -59.67
C LEU A 210 59.37 -23.99 -60.09
N LYS A 211 59.90 -23.35 -61.15
CA LYS A 211 59.26 -22.19 -61.79
C LYS A 211 58.11 -22.60 -62.70
N GLY A 212 58.21 -23.75 -63.38
CA GLY A 212 57.17 -24.26 -64.28
C GLY A 212 55.87 -24.68 -63.60
N VAL A 213 55.90 -25.06 -62.32
CA VAL A 213 54.72 -25.43 -61.50
C VAL A 213 54.02 -24.20 -60.89
N ARG A 214 54.59 -23.00 -61.06
CA ARG A 214 54.17 -21.76 -60.39
C ARG A 214 53.30 -20.81 -61.24
N GLN A 215 53.05 -21.17 -62.50
CA GLN A 215 52.02 -20.55 -63.35
C GLN A 215 50.74 -21.37 -63.28
#